data_AF-A0A9D2T979-F1
#
_entry.id   AF-A0A9D2T979-F1
#
_cell.length_a   1.000
_cell.length_b   1.000
_cell.length_c   1.000
_cell.angle_alpha   90.00
_cell.angle_beta   90.00
_cell.angle_gamma   90.00
#
_symmetry.space_group_name_H-M   'P 1'
#
loop_
_entity.id
_entity.type
_entity.pdbx_description
1 polymer ?
#
loop_
_entity_poly.entity_id
_entity_poly.type
_entity_poly.pdbx_seq_one_letter_code
_entity_poly.pdbx_strand_id
1 'polypeptide(L)'
;MLRGKTVVLGVTGSIAAYKMANVASMLVKRGCEVHVVMTKNATHFINPIAFESLTNTKCLVETFDRNFQFHVAHVSLTDKADVMLIAPASANVIGKIAGGIADDMLTTTVMACQKPVIIAPAMNTKMYENPILQDNLDKLRRFGYEIIEPASGHLACGTSGAGKMPSEEVLVSHIERCISKEKDLKGKKVLVTAGPTVESIDPVRYISNHSSGRMGYAIAKAAMLRGAEVTLVSGPTSLEAPMFVDTVNIRSAADMYEAVMERRDEQDIIIKAAAVADYTPAEVSNEKVKKKDDEMRIPLTRTKDILKALGENRKDGQFLCGFSMETQNMLENSRAKLKKKNIDMIVANNLKEEGAGFKTDTNVVTLITEKEELPLPLMSKDEVADHLLDFILKQMA
;
A
#
# COMPACT_ATOMS: atom_id res chain seq x y z
N MET A 1 3.41 4.39 10.29
CA MET A 1 2.58 4.36 11.53
C MET A 1 1.69 5.59 11.56
N LEU A 2 0.54 5.55 12.25
CA LEU A 2 -0.41 6.66 12.35
C LEU A 2 -0.29 7.43 13.67
N ARG A 3 0.87 7.37 14.32
CA ARG A 3 1.10 7.99 15.62
C ARG A 3 0.94 9.51 15.52
N GLY A 4 0.16 10.08 16.43
CA GLY A 4 -0.12 11.52 16.45
C GLY A 4 -1.13 11.98 15.40
N LYS A 5 -1.81 11.05 14.72
CA LYS A 5 -2.93 11.33 13.82
C LYS A 5 -4.26 11.20 14.53
N THR A 6 -5.22 12.03 14.14
CA THR A 6 -6.59 12.00 14.65
C THR A 6 -7.55 11.51 13.57
N VAL A 7 -8.32 10.46 13.86
CA VAL A 7 -9.32 9.91 12.94
C VAL A 7 -10.71 10.08 13.54
N VAL A 8 -11.64 10.61 12.75
CA VAL A 8 -13.06 10.65 13.11
C VAL A 8 -13.79 9.50 12.40
N LEU A 9 -14.45 8.64 13.18
CA LEU A 9 -15.28 7.55 12.66
C LEU A 9 -16.75 7.94 12.73
N GLY A 10 -17.38 8.11 11.58
CA GLY A 10 -18.82 8.29 11.42
C GLY A 10 -19.54 6.97 11.25
N VAL A 11 -20.36 6.56 12.22
CA VAL A 11 -21.07 5.26 12.19
C VAL A 11 -22.56 5.47 11.96
N THR A 12 -23.11 4.85 10.92
CA THR A 12 -24.52 4.99 10.55
C THR A 12 -25.33 3.71 10.76
N GLY A 13 -26.66 3.81 10.70
CA GLY A 13 -27.57 2.68 10.90
C GLY A 13 -27.41 1.59 9.83
N SER A 14 -26.68 0.53 10.15
CA SER A 14 -26.50 -0.65 9.32
C SER A 14 -26.07 -1.83 10.19
N ILE A 15 -26.43 -3.06 9.78
CA ILE A 15 -26.02 -4.28 10.47
C ILE A 15 -24.49 -4.42 10.54
N ALA A 16 -23.74 -3.77 9.64
CA ALA A 16 -22.28 -3.80 9.67
C ALA A 16 -21.65 -2.88 10.73
N ALA A 17 -22.44 -2.10 11.48
CA ALA A 17 -21.93 -1.13 12.44
C ALA A 17 -21.07 -1.77 13.55
N TYR A 18 -21.35 -3.03 13.94
CA TYR A 18 -20.56 -3.73 14.96
C TYR A 18 -19.08 -3.90 14.57
N LYS A 19 -18.78 -3.99 13.26
CA LYS A 19 -17.42 -4.14 12.75
C LYS A 19 -16.55 -2.90 13.01
N MET A 20 -17.18 -1.74 13.18
CA MET A 20 -16.45 -0.50 13.42
C MET A 20 -15.75 -0.48 14.77
N ALA A 21 -16.18 -1.29 15.74
CA ALA A 21 -15.45 -1.47 16.99
C ALA A 21 -14.04 -2.04 16.73
N ASN A 22 -13.91 -3.01 15.82
CA ASN A 22 -12.61 -3.55 15.42
C ASN A 22 -11.77 -2.51 14.69
N VAL A 23 -12.36 -1.73 13.77
CA VAL A 23 -11.67 -0.63 13.08
C VAL A 23 -11.12 0.39 14.09
N ALA A 24 -11.94 0.82 15.06
CA ALA A 24 -11.51 1.71 16.12
C ALA A 24 -10.34 1.12 16.92
N SER A 25 -10.45 -0.15 17.33
CA SER A 25 -9.37 -0.84 18.04
C SER A 25 -8.06 -0.91 17.23
N MET A 26 -8.15 -1.22 15.93
CA MET A 26 -6.99 -1.28 15.03
C MET A 26 -6.30 0.09 14.89
N LEU A 27 -7.07 1.18 14.78
CA LEU A 27 -6.53 2.53 14.69
C LEU A 27 -5.85 2.97 15.99
N VAL A 28 -6.47 2.69 17.14
CA VAL A 28 -5.88 2.96 18.47
C VAL A 28 -4.57 2.19 18.65
N LYS A 29 -4.51 0.91 18.28
CA LYS A 29 -3.27 0.09 18.33
C LYS A 29 -2.16 0.64 17.43
N ARG A 30 -2.52 1.38 16.37
CA ARG A 30 -1.56 2.07 15.48
C ARG A 30 -1.16 3.46 15.98
N GLY A 31 -1.64 3.86 17.16
CA GLY A 31 -1.30 5.11 17.83
C GLY A 31 -2.14 6.32 17.41
N CYS A 32 -3.31 6.10 16.80
CA CYS A 32 -4.23 7.19 16.46
C CYS A 32 -5.02 7.65 17.69
N GLU A 33 -5.30 8.93 17.76
CA GLU A 33 -6.45 9.44 18.51
C GLU A 33 -7.72 9.18 17.69
N VAL A 34 -8.71 8.50 18.26
CA VAL A 34 -9.93 8.11 17.53
C VAL A 34 -11.13 8.73 18.22
N HIS A 35 -11.94 9.45 17.46
CA HIS A 35 -13.21 10.02 17.90
C HIS A 35 -14.34 9.38 17.12
N VAL A 36 -15.44 9.05 17.79
CA VAL A 36 -16.57 8.37 17.15
C VAL A 36 -17.80 9.26 17.20
N VAL A 37 -18.44 9.40 16.04
CA VAL A 37 -19.72 10.10 15.88
C VAL A 37 -20.73 9.11 15.30
N MET A 38 -21.80 8.86 16.03
CA MET A 38 -22.83 7.90 15.64
C MET A 38 -24.14 8.60 15.31
N THR A 39 -24.84 8.12 14.28
CA THR A 39 -26.26 8.46 14.12
C THR A 39 -27.09 7.77 15.20
N LYS A 40 -28.27 8.32 15.55
CA LYS A 40 -29.23 7.64 16.44
C LYS A 40 -29.57 6.23 15.96
N ASN A 41 -29.72 6.02 14.65
CA ASN A 41 -30.01 4.70 14.10
C ASN A 41 -28.86 3.69 14.27
N ALA A 42 -27.60 4.14 14.38
CA ALA A 42 -26.47 3.27 14.61
C ALA A 42 -26.47 2.69 16.03
N THR A 43 -27.01 3.41 17.02
CA THR A 43 -27.03 2.98 18.43
C THR A 43 -27.94 1.78 18.68
N HIS A 44 -28.86 1.48 17.75
CA HIS A 44 -29.66 0.26 17.76
C HIS A 44 -28.88 -1.00 17.35
N PHE A 45 -27.74 -0.86 16.66
CA PHE A 45 -26.90 -1.99 16.22
C PHE A 45 -25.70 -2.22 17.13
N ILE A 46 -25.13 -1.15 17.69
CA ILE A 46 -24.01 -1.22 18.63
C ILE A 46 -24.11 -0.04 19.61
N ASN A 47 -23.90 -0.31 20.89
CA ASN A 47 -24.01 0.72 21.92
C ASN A 47 -22.76 1.65 21.90
N PRO A 48 -22.92 2.99 22.04
CA PRO A 48 -21.82 3.95 22.10
C PRO A 48 -20.70 3.58 23.10
N ILE A 49 -21.04 2.99 24.24
CA ILE A 49 -20.09 2.61 25.31
C ILE A 49 -18.98 1.68 24.81
N ALA A 50 -19.27 0.84 23.80
CA ALA A 50 -18.26 -0.03 23.21
C ALA A 50 -17.11 0.77 22.57
N PHE A 51 -17.44 1.88 21.91
CA PHE A 51 -16.44 2.76 21.31
C PHE A 51 -15.68 3.57 22.36
N GLU A 52 -16.37 4.06 23.38
CA GLU A 52 -15.75 4.83 24.46
C GLU A 52 -14.69 4.01 25.20
N SER A 53 -14.99 2.74 25.46
CA SER A 53 -14.06 1.80 26.11
C SER A 53 -12.83 1.50 25.25
N LEU A 54 -12.96 1.52 23.92
CA LEU A 54 -11.88 1.19 22.99
C LEU A 54 -11.00 2.40 22.66
N THR A 55 -11.60 3.58 22.63
CA THR A 55 -10.95 4.82 22.14
C THR A 55 -10.54 5.77 23.25
N ASN A 56 -11.07 5.59 24.46
CA ASN A 56 -10.95 6.54 25.58
C ASN A 56 -11.43 7.95 25.22
N THR A 57 -12.33 8.09 24.24
CA THR A 57 -13.00 9.34 23.89
C THR A 57 -14.50 9.16 24.00
N LYS A 58 -15.23 10.25 24.30
CA LYS A 58 -16.70 10.22 24.35
C LYS A 58 -17.25 9.97 22.95
N CYS A 59 -18.23 9.07 22.84
CA CYS A 59 -18.91 8.81 21.58
C CYS A 59 -20.05 9.83 21.41
N LEU A 60 -20.01 10.61 20.33
CA LEU A 60 -20.96 11.70 20.09
C LEU A 60 -22.17 11.18 19.30
N VAL A 61 -23.38 11.37 19.83
CA VAL A 61 -24.63 10.94 19.18
C VAL A 61 -25.58 12.13 18.94
N GLU A 62 -25.71 13.02 19.92
CA GLU A 62 -26.63 14.15 19.85
C GLU A 62 -25.89 15.49 19.73
N THR A 63 -26.40 16.36 18.85
CA THR A 63 -25.81 17.68 18.55
C THR A 63 -25.84 18.64 19.75
N PHE A 64 -26.79 18.43 20.68
CA PHE A 64 -27.05 19.30 21.82
C PHE A 64 -26.72 18.67 23.18
N ASP A 65 -25.91 17.61 23.20
CA ASP A 65 -25.44 17.01 24.46
C ASP A 65 -24.61 18.04 25.26
N ARG A 66 -25.21 18.60 26.31
CA ARG A 66 -24.69 19.73 27.10
C ARG A 66 -23.62 19.29 28.11
N ASN A 67 -22.58 18.60 27.66
CA ASN A 67 -21.42 18.30 28.50
C ASN A 67 -20.22 19.16 28.09
N PHE A 68 -19.87 20.07 29.00
CA PHE A 68 -18.93 21.19 28.92
C PHE A 68 -17.45 20.78 28.71
N GLN A 69 -17.05 20.38 27.50
CA GLN A 69 -15.62 20.35 27.14
C GLN A 69 -15.27 20.98 25.79
N PHE A 70 -16.24 21.16 24.88
CA PHE A 70 -16.00 21.76 23.58
C PHE A 70 -17.00 22.89 23.32
N HIS A 71 -16.48 24.10 23.11
CA HIS A 71 -17.32 25.29 22.94
C HIS A 71 -18.20 25.26 21.67
N VAL A 72 -17.90 24.37 20.69
CA VAL A 72 -18.77 23.92 19.59
C VAL A 72 -18.26 22.55 19.09
N ALA A 73 -18.79 21.44 19.63
CA ALA A 73 -18.22 20.09 19.42
C ALA A 73 -18.04 19.67 17.95
N HIS A 74 -19.00 20.00 17.06
CA HIS A 74 -18.95 19.64 15.64
C HIS A 74 -17.91 20.41 14.83
N VAL A 75 -17.44 21.57 15.31
CA VAL A 75 -16.37 22.36 14.69
C VAL A 75 -15.01 21.99 15.28
N SER A 76 -14.92 21.91 16.61
CA SER A 76 -13.65 21.57 17.28
C SER A 76 -13.15 20.16 16.96
N LEU A 77 -14.07 19.24 16.65
CA LEU A 77 -13.71 17.87 16.26
C LEU A 77 -13.13 17.83 14.83
N THR A 78 -13.71 18.58 13.90
CA THR A 78 -13.23 18.64 12.52
C THR A 78 -11.89 19.34 12.40
N ASP A 79 -11.62 20.33 13.26
CA ASP A 79 -10.33 21.02 13.28
C ASP A 79 -9.18 20.09 13.69
N LYS A 80 -9.44 19.16 14.63
CA LYS A 80 -8.47 18.17 15.09
C LYS A 80 -8.25 17.02 14.12
N ALA A 81 -9.25 16.68 13.31
CA ALA A 81 -9.21 15.51 12.44
C ALA A 81 -8.12 15.65 11.36
N ASP A 82 -7.42 14.55 11.08
CA ASP A 82 -6.62 14.41 9.85
C ASP A 82 -7.47 13.80 8.72
N VAL A 83 -8.45 12.96 9.07
CA VAL A 83 -9.39 12.30 8.14
C VAL A 83 -10.67 11.89 8.86
N MET A 84 -11.77 11.86 8.12
CA MET A 84 -13.04 11.30 8.57
C MET A 84 -13.43 10.09 7.72
N LEU A 85 -13.72 8.96 8.36
CA LEU A 85 -14.28 7.77 7.71
C LEU A 85 -15.73 7.58 8.13
N ILE A 86 -16.65 7.59 7.17
CA ILE A 86 -18.06 7.24 7.38
C ILE A 86 -18.26 5.78 6.98
N ALA A 87 -18.32 4.90 7.96
CA ALA A 87 -18.45 3.47 7.76
C ALA A 87 -19.23 2.83 8.93
N PRO A 88 -20.15 1.90 8.66
CA PRO A 88 -20.87 1.79 7.39
C PRO A 88 -21.62 3.10 7.07
N ALA A 89 -21.62 3.52 5.82
CA ALA A 89 -22.43 4.62 5.31
C ALA A 89 -23.74 4.10 4.70
N SER A 90 -24.87 4.41 5.35
CA SER A 90 -26.21 4.09 4.87
C SER A 90 -26.63 5.01 3.74
N ALA A 91 -27.52 4.54 2.85
CA ALA A 91 -28.08 5.34 1.76
C ALA A 91 -28.68 6.67 2.25
N ASN A 92 -29.31 6.67 3.43
CA ASN A 92 -29.87 7.87 4.05
C ASN A 92 -28.80 8.93 4.33
N VAL A 93 -27.70 8.54 4.99
CA VAL A 93 -26.61 9.49 5.31
C VAL A 93 -25.90 9.94 4.03
N ILE A 94 -25.68 9.04 3.06
CA ILE A 94 -25.10 9.40 1.75
C ILE A 94 -25.98 10.44 1.04
N GLY A 95 -27.30 10.22 0.98
CA GLY A 95 -28.24 11.17 0.38
C GLY A 95 -28.27 12.52 1.09
N LYS A 96 -28.22 12.53 2.43
CA LYS A 96 -28.13 13.77 3.22
C LYS A 96 -26.86 14.55 2.92
N ILE A 97 -25.69 13.91 2.91
CA ILE A 97 -24.42 14.57 2.61
C ILE A 97 -24.44 15.11 1.17
N ALA A 98 -24.85 14.29 0.20
CA ALA A 98 -24.94 14.70 -1.21
C ALA A 98 -25.94 15.85 -1.42
N GLY A 99 -27.01 15.91 -0.62
CA GLY A 99 -28.03 16.96 -0.63
C GLY A 99 -27.69 18.20 0.21
N GLY A 100 -26.59 18.21 0.97
CA GLY A 100 -26.25 19.30 1.88
C GLY A 100 -27.20 19.42 3.08
N ILE A 101 -27.71 18.29 3.58
CA ILE A 101 -28.56 18.23 4.78
C ILE A 101 -27.67 17.93 5.98
N ALA A 102 -27.75 18.78 7.02
CA ALA A 102 -27.01 18.68 8.28
C ALA A 102 -27.97 18.75 9.48
N ASP A 103 -28.76 17.70 9.65
CA ASP A 103 -29.85 17.62 10.64
C ASP A 103 -29.55 16.70 11.84
N ASP A 104 -28.38 16.05 11.85
CA ASP A 104 -27.88 15.27 12.98
C ASP A 104 -26.38 15.53 13.23
N MET A 105 -25.88 15.07 14.38
CA MET A 105 -24.49 15.34 14.78
C MET A 105 -23.47 14.88 13.74
N LEU A 106 -23.69 13.73 13.11
CA LEU A 106 -22.78 13.20 12.09
C LEU A 106 -22.79 14.07 10.83
N THR A 107 -23.96 14.33 10.26
CA THR A 107 -24.11 15.10 9.02
C THR A 107 -23.70 16.57 9.18
N THR A 108 -23.96 17.18 10.35
CA THR A 108 -23.41 18.50 10.69
C THR A 108 -21.89 18.49 10.79
N THR A 109 -21.30 17.46 11.40
CA THR A 109 -19.83 17.32 11.47
C THR A 109 -19.22 17.16 10.09
N VAL A 110 -19.83 16.34 9.20
CA VAL A 110 -19.36 16.19 7.81
C VAL A 110 -19.44 17.50 7.05
N MET A 111 -20.54 18.25 7.19
CA MET A 111 -20.72 19.54 6.51
C MET A 111 -19.67 20.59 6.93
N ALA A 112 -19.23 20.55 8.19
CA ALA A 112 -18.18 21.43 8.70
C ALA A 112 -16.75 20.95 8.39
N CYS A 113 -16.59 19.70 7.93
CA CYS A 113 -15.28 19.07 7.77
C CYS A 113 -14.55 19.58 6.52
N GLN A 114 -13.36 20.17 6.71
CA GLN A 114 -12.46 20.60 5.63
C GLN A 114 -11.32 19.60 5.37
N LYS A 115 -11.38 18.43 6.02
CA LYS A 115 -10.40 17.35 5.91
C LYS A 115 -10.89 16.30 4.92
N PRO A 116 -10.02 15.40 4.42
CA PRO A 116 -10.47 14.29 3.57
C PRO A 116 -11.58 13.48 4.24
N VAL A 117 -12.67 13.23 3.51
CA VAL A 117 -13.79 12.41 3.95
C VAL A 117 -13.88 11.17 3.07
N ILE A 118 -13.82 10.01 3.72
CA ILE A 118 -13.91 8.69 3.12
C ILE A 118 -15.27 8.10 3.48
N ILE A 119 -15.98 7.54 2.50
CA ILE A 119 -17.31 6.96 2.67
C ILE A 119 -17.25 5.49 2.25
N ALA A 120 -17.65 4.60 3.14
CA ALA A 120 -17.77 3.16 2.86
C ALA A 120 -19.25 2.74 2.87
N PRO A 121 -19.93 2.72 1.70
CA PRO A 121 -21.33 2.34 1.62
C PRO A 121 -21.54 0.89 2.08
N ALA A 122 -22.61 0.65 2.84
CA ALA A 122 -23.00 -0.71 3.22
C ALA A 122 -24.52 -0.85 3.33
N MET A 123 -25.11 -1.62 2.41
CA MET A 123 -26.56 -1.78 2.28
C MET A 123 -26.91 -2.99 1.41
N ASN A 124 -28.20 -3.29 1.26
CA ASN A 124 -28.67 -4.30 0.31
C ASN A 124 -28.29 -3.95 -1.14
N THR A 125 -28.00 -4.95 -1.97
CA THR A 125 -27.64 -4.76 -3.39
C THR A 125 -28.63 -3.89 -4.17
N LYS A 126 -29.94 -4.08 -4.00
CA LYS A 126 -30.97 -3.27 -4.68
C LYS A 126 -30.95 -1.81 -4.27
N MET A 127 -30.57 -1.53 -3.01
CA MET A 127 -30.37 -0.15 -2.55
C MET A 127 -29.09 0.42 -3.13
N TYR A 128 -28.01 -0.37 -3.16
CA TYR A 128 -26.73 0.06 -3.71
C TYR A 128 -26.84 0.38 -5.21
N GLU A 129 -27.48 -0.49 -5.99
CA GLU A 129 -27.70 -0.32 -7.44
C GLU A 129 -28.76 0.73 -7.78
N ASN A 130 -29.42 1.34 -6.79
CA ASN A 130 -30.43 2.36 -7.05
C ASN A 130 -29.81 3.57 -7.78
N PRO A 131 -30.36 4.01 -8.92
CA PRO A 131 -29.80 5.13 -9.70
C PRO A 131 -29.63 6.43 -8.90
N ILE A 132 -30.53 6.72 -7.95
CA ILE A 132 -30.44 7.90 -7.09
C ILE A 132 -29.22 7.80 -6.16
N LEU A 133 -28.95 6.61 -5.62
CA LEU A 133 -27.76 6.43 -4.79
C LEU A 133 -26.49 6.54 -5.63
N GLN A 134 -26.46 5.93 -6.81
CA GLN A 134 -25.30 5.99 -7.70
C GLN A 134 -24.99 7.44 -8.11
N ASP A 135 -26.00 8.24 -8.46
CA ASP A 135 -25.82 9.67 -8.72
C ASP A 135 -25.32 10.43 -7.48
N ASN A 136 -25.83 10.11 -6.28
CA ASN A 136 -25.30 10.69 -5.04
C ASN A 136 -23.82 10.34 -4.82
N LEU A 137 -23.41 9.08 -5.04
CA LEU A 137 -22.02 8.67 -4.90
C LEU A 137 -21.12 9.38 -5.92
N ASP A 138 -21.55 9.47 -7.18
CA ASP A 138 -20.83 10.20 -8.23
C ASP A 138 -20.73 11.69 -7.93
N LYS A 139 -21.81 12.29 -7.40
CA LYS A 139 -21.79 13.68 -6.93
C LYS A 139 -20.74 13.87 -5.85
N LEU A 140 -20.70 12.99 -4.85
CA LEU A 140 -19.72 13.06 -3.77
C LEU A 140 -18.29 12.88 -4.30
N ARG A 141 -18.04 11.95 -5.22
CA ARG A 141 -16.73 11.82 -5.91
C ARG A 141 -16.31 13.13 -6.58
N ARG A 142 -17.23 13.81 -7.29
CA ARG A 142 -16.97 15.12 -7.92
C ARG A 142 -16.60 16.21 -6.92
N PHE A 143 -17.14 16.15 -5.70
CA PHE A 143 -16.79 17.06 -4.61
C PHE A 143 -15.54 16.64 -3.81
N GLY A 144 -14.82 15.60 -4.26
CA GLY A 144 -13.55 15.18 -3.66
C GLY A 144 -13.69 14.21 -2.49
N TYR A 145 -14.89 13.67 -2.24
CA TYR A 145 -15.07 12.57 -1.29
C TYR A 145 -14.49 11.28 -1.88
N GLU A 146 -13.80 10.52 -1.04
CA GLU A 146 -13.33 9.18 -1.41
C GLU A 146 -14.43 8.17 -1.13
N ILE A 147 -14.84 7.40 -2.14
CA ILE A 147 -15.82 6.32 -1.98
C ILE A 147 -15.08 4.99 -2.01
N ILE A 148 -15.20 4.20 -0.94
CA ILE A 148 -14.73 2.82 -0.89
C ILE A 148 -15.82 1.93 -1.47
N GLU A 149 -15.55 1.25 -2.58
CA GLU A 149 -16.53 0.35 -3.16
C GLU A 149 -16.86 -0.81 -2.22
N PRO A 150 -18.14 -1.19 -2.10
CA PRO A 150 -18.53 -2.30 -1.25
C PRO A 150 -18.00 -3.62 -1.79
N ALA A 151 -17.74 -4.56 -0.88
CA ALA A 151 -17.44 -5.93 -1.26
C ALA A 151 -18.67 -6.61 -1.86
N SER A 152 -18.41 -7.60 -2.72
CA SER A 152 -19.44 -8.54 -3.21
C SER A 152 -19.46 -9.80 -2.35
N GLY A 153 -20.65 -10.33 -2.09
CA GLY A 153 -20.79 -11.60 -1.36
C GLY A 153 -22.18 -11.82 -0.79
N HIS A 154 -22.33 -12.83 0.06
CA HIS A 154 -23.59 -13.10 0.75
C HIS A 154 -23.93 -11.96 1.73
N LEU A 155 -25.12 -11.40 1.57
CA LEU A 155 -25.64 -10.31 2.40
C LEU A 155 -26.58 -10.85 3.49
N ALA A 156 -26.78 -10.08 4.55
CA ALA A 156 -27.63 -10.46 5.69
C ALA A 156 -29.10 -10.76 5.31
N CYS A 157 -29.54 -10.33 4.13
CA CYS A 157 -30.87 -10.58 3.58
C CYS A 157 -30.96 -11.87 2.73
N GLY A 158 -29.89 -12.67 2.66
CA GLY A 158 -29.87 -13.95 1.96
C GLY A 158 -29.51 -13.88 0.46
N THR A 159 -29.29 -12.68 -0.08
CA THR A 159 -28.87 -12.49 -1.49
C THR A 159 -27.36 -12.36 -1.62
N SER A 160 -26.81 -12.78 -2.76
CA SER A 160 -25.41 -12.51 -3.14
C SER A 160 -25.34 -11.34 -4.10
N GLY A 161 -24.49 -10.35 -3.81
CA GLY A 161 -24.31 -9.18 -4.67
C GLY A 161 -23.40 -8.12 -4.03
N ALA A 162 -23.19 -7.00 -4.73
CA ALA A 162 -22.48 -5.84 -4.18
C ALA A 162 -23.29 -5.18 -3.06
N GLY A 163 -22.62 -4.47 -2.15
CA GLY A 163 -23.26 -3.75 -1.03
C GLY A 163 -22.80 -4.19 0.36
N LYS A 164 -21.97 -5.25 0.46
CA LYS A 164 -21.36 -5.66 1.73
C LYS A 164 -20.29 -4.65 2.13
N MET A 165 -20.25 -4.26 3.42
CA MET A 165 -19.16 -3.43 3.90
C MET A 165 -17.81 -4.13 3.63
N PRO A 166 -16.81 -3.40 3.10
CA PRO A 166 -15.44 -3.91 2.98
C PRO A 166 -14.89 -4.42 4.31
N SER A 167 -13.80 -5.19 4.25
CA SER A 167 -13.15 -5.68 5.48
C SER A 167 -12.54 -4.52 6.28
N GLU A 168 -12.38 -4.75 7.57
CA GLU A 168 -11.76 -3.79 8.49
C GLU A 168 -10.35 -3.38 8.04
N GLU A 169 -9.58 -4.31 7.46
CA GLU A 169 -8.24 -4.07 6.89
C GLU A 169 -8.29 -3.14 5.67
N VAL A 170 -9.30 -3.29 4.81
CA VAL A 170 -9.51 -2.40 3.66
C VAL A 170 -9.78 -0.99 4.17
N LEU A 171 -10.71 -0.82 5.11
CA LEU A 171 -11.05 0.50 5.67
C LEU A 171 -9.84 1.19 6.32
N VAL A 172 -9.06 0.45 7.11
CA VAL A 172 -7.83 0.97 7.73
C VAL A 172 -6.80 1.32 6.66
N SER A 173 -6.66 0.51 5.60
CA SER A 173 -5.70 0.76 4.52
C SER A 173 -6.03 2.04 3.73
N HIS A 174 -7.31 2.35 3.53
CA HIS A 174 -7.74 3.63 2.95
C HIS A 174 -7.39 4.83 3.84
N ILE A 175 -7.61 4.72 5.15
CA ILE A 175 -7.16 5.73 6.13
C ILE A 175 -5.64 5.91 6.07
N GLU A 176 -4.88 4.80 6.08
CA GLU A 176 -3.42 4.86 6.01
C GLU A 176 -2.93 5.53 4.73
N ARG A 177 -3.49 5.15 3.58
CA ARG A 177 -3.17 5.80 2.31
C ARG A 177 -3.47 7.29 2.37
N CYS A 178 -4.54 7.71 3.01
CA CYS A 178 -4.89 9.12 3.11
C CYS A 178 -3.89 9.93 3.96
N ILE A 179 -3.56 9.46 5.18
CA ILE A 179 -2.93 10.33 6.20
C ILE A 179 -1.59 9.85 6.76
N SER A 180 -1.09 8.67 6.41
CA SER A 180 0.12 8.13 7.05
C SER A 180 1.42 8.86 6.69
N LYS A 181 1.48 9.47 5.50
CA LYS A 181 2.66 10.13 4.94
C LYS A 181 2.26 11.38 4.14
N GLU A 182 3.19 12.33 4.07
CA GLU A 182 3.12 13.46 3.14
C GLU A 182 3.01 12.94 1.69
N LYS A 183 2.28 13.67 0.84
CA LYS A 183 2.01 13.26 -0.55
C LYS A 183 3.02 13.86 -1.53
N ASP A 184 4.30 13.79 -1.18
CA ASP A 184 5.41 14.37 -1.93
C ASP A 184 5.76 13.62 -3.23
N LEU A 185 5.29 12.37 -3.37
CA LEU A 185 5.34 11.62 -4.63
C LEU A 185 4.05 11.72 -5.46
N LYS A 186 3.11 12.59 -5.08
CA LYS A 186 1.87 12.77 -5.84
C LYS A 186 2.16 13.17 -7.29
N GLY A 187 1.59 12.43 -8.23
CA GLY A 187 1.78 12.63 -9.66
C GLY A 187 3.06 12.00 -10.23
N LYS A 188 3.81 11.23 -9.43
CA LYS A 188 4.93 10.41 -9.89
C LYS A 188 4.52 8.98 -10.15
N LYS A 189 5.01 8.40 -11.23
CA LYS A 189 4.90 6.97 -11.56
C LYS A 189 6.17 6.23 -11.12
N VAL A 190 6.00 5.23 -10.26
CA VAL A 190 7.11 4.48 -9.64
C VAL A 190 6.97 3.00 -9.95
N LEU A 191 7.95 2.43 -10.64
CA LEU A 191 8.04 0.99 -10.87
C LEU A 191 9.02 0.36 -9.89
N VAL A 192 8.58 -0.64 -9.15
CA VAL A 192 9.40 -1.43 -8.23
C VAL A 192 9.41 -2.88 -8.68
N THR A 193 10.57 -3.51 -8.77
CA THR A 193 10.64 -4.98 -8.93
C THR A 193 10.91 -5.65 -7.60
N ALA A 194 10.25 -6.76 -7.32
CA ALA A 194 10.42 -7.50 -6.07
C ALA A 194 10.41 -9.02 -6.27
N GLY A 195 10.85 -9.74 -5.23
CA GLY A 195 10.87 -11.20 -5.21
C GLY A 195 12.06 -11.81 -5.97
N PRO A 196 12.18 -13.15 -5.94
CA PRO A 196 13.12 -13.89 -6.78
C PRO A 196 12.52 -14.17 -8.15
N THR A 197 13.36 -14.51 -9.14
CA THR A 197 12.87 -15.19 -10.36
C THR A 197 13.05 -16.70 -10.21
N VAL A 198 12.24 -17.46 -10.95
CA VAL A 198 12.19 -18.92 -10.93
C VAL A 198 12.45 -19.42 -12.35
N GLU A 199 13.65 -19.98 -12.56
CA GLU A 199 14.11 -20.50 -13.84
C GLU A 199 13.85 -22.01 -13.90
N SER A 200 12.85 -22.42 -14.69
CA SER A 200 12.43 -23.81 -14.80
C SER A 200 13.51 -24.67 -15.46
N ILE A 201 13.83 -25.81 -14.83
CA ILE A 201 14.65 -26.87 -15.42
C ILE A 201 13.73 -27.86 -16.16
N ASP A 202 12.65 -28.24 -15.48
CA ASP A 202 11.59 -29.13 -15.94
C ASP A 202 10.26 -28.72 -15.26
N PRO A 203 9.12 -29.40 -15.50
CA PRO A 203 7.85 -29.01 -14.87
C PRO A 203 7.83 -29.12 -13.33
N VAL A 204 8.84 -29.74 -12.71
CA VAL A 204 8.90 -30.04 -11.28
C VAL A 204 10.03 -29.29 -10.57
N ARG A 205 11.14 -29.01 -11.26
CA ARG A 205 12.37 -28.45 -10.69
C ARG A 205 12.69 -27.10 -11.30
N TYR A 206 13.29 -26.23 -10.49
CA TYR A 206 13.71 -24.90 -10.90
C TYR A 206 14.96 -24.43 -10.15
N ILE A 207 15.59 -23.37 -10.67
CA ILE A 207 16.66 -22.62 -10.03
C ILE A 207 16.09 -21.27 -9.61
N SER A 208 16.41 -20.82 -8.39
CA SER A 208 15.91 -19.54 -7.87
C SER A 208 16.82 -18.99 -6.77
N ASN A 209 16.63 -17.71 -6.45
CA ASN A 209 17.34 -17.00 -5.40
C ASN A 209 16.54 -17.02 -4.09
N HIS A 210 17.22 -16.89 -2.94
CA HIS A 210 16.59 -16.91 -1.61
C HIS A 210 15.86 -15.61 -1.22
N SER A 211 15.42 -14.80 -2.17
CA SER A 211 14.72 -13.55 -1.88
C SER A 211 13.31 -13.78 -1.37
N SER A 212 12.94 -13.07 -0.30
CA SER A 212 11.56 -13.02 0.19
C SER A 212 10.70 -12.00 -0.55
N GLY A 213 11.32 -11.04 -1.25
CA GLY A 213 10.65 -9.89 -1.84
C GLY A 213 10.29 -8.75 -0.87
N ARG A 214 10.49 -8.92 0.45
CA ARG A 214 10.06 -7.94 1.48
C ARG A 214 10.54 -6.52 1.23
N MET A 215 11.79 -6.33 0.78
CA MET A 215 12.34 -5.00 0.53
C MET A 215 11.59 -4.27 -0.60
N GLY A 216 11.37 -4.94 -1.74
CA GLY A 216 10.63 -4.34 -2.85
C GLY A 216 9.17 -4.06 -2.50
N TYR A 217 8.53 -4.92 -1.70
CA TYR A 217 7.16 -4.70 -1.21
C TYR A 217 7.09 -3.50 -0.25
N ALA A 218 8.06 -3.35 0.65
CA ALA A 218 8.16 -2.20 1.55
C ALA A 218 8.33 -0.89 0.76
N ILE A 219 9.19 -0.87 -0.27
CA ILE A 219 9.39 0.28 -1.15
C ILE A 219 8.11 0.63 -1.91
N ALA A 220 7.45 -0.37 -2.52
CA ALA A 220 6.20 -0.16 -3.24
C ALA A 220 5.10 0.41 -2.34
N LYS A 221 4.97 -0.14 -1.12
CA LYS A 221 4.03 0.36 -0.12
C LYS A 221 4.36 1.79 0.32
N ALA A 222 5.62 2.09 0.62
CA ALA A 222 6.04 3.42 1.04
C ALA A 222 5.80 4.47 -0.06
N ALA A 223 6.12 4.15 -1.31
CA ALA A 223 5.86 5.03 -2.45
C ALA A 223 4.36 5.30 -2.63
N MET A 224 3.53 4.26 -2.53
CA MET A 224 2.06 4.38 -2.58
C MET A 224 1.52 5.25 -1.45
N LEU A 225 1.99 5.06 -0.21
CA LEU A 225 1.58 5.87 0.93
C LEU A 225 1.98 7.34 0.76
N ARG A 226 3.07 7.63 0.04
CA ARG A 226 3.52 8.98 -0.34
C ARG A 226 2.83 9.55 -1.58
N GLY A 227 1.85 8.85 -2.13
CA GLY A 227 0.98 9.34 -3.21
C GLY A 227 1.43 9.02 -4.62
N ALA A 228 2.46 8.18 -4.80
CA ALA A 228 2.87 7.71 -6.12
C ALA A 228 1.83 6.78 -6.76
N GLU A 229 1.76 6.79 -8.09
CA GLU A 229 1.19 5.70 -8.88
C GLU A 229 2.23 4.58 -8.99
N VAL A 230 1.99 3.46 -8.31
CA VAL A 230 3.00 2.40 -8.17
C VAL A 230 2.66 1.18 -9.02
N THR A 231 3.64 0.72 -9.79
CA THR A 231 3.64 -0.60 -10.42
C THR A 231 4.64 -1.52 -9.71
N LEU A 232 4.19 -2.68 -9.23
CA LEU A 232 5.00 -3.71 -8.60
C LEU A 232 5.15 -4.91 -9.54
N VAL A 233 6.31 -5.09 -10.14
CA VAL A 233 6.63 -6.30 -10.92
C VAL A 233 7.20 -7.35 -9.96
N SER A 234 6.39 -8.32 -9.58
CA SER A 234 6.72 -9.29 -8.52
C SER A 234 6.98 -10.68 -9.08
N GLY A 235 8.15 -11.22 -8.75
CA GLY A 235 8.37 -12.67 -8.84
C GLY A 235 7.66 -13.44 -7.72
N PRO A 236 7.76 -14.78 -7.71
CA PRO A 236 7.01 -15.63 -6.79
C PRO A 236 7.35 -15.37 -5.32
N THR A 237 6.34 -15.02 -4.51
CA THR A 237 6.47 -14.82 -3.06
C THR A 237 5.16 -15.18 -2.35
N SER A 238 5.23 -15.38 -1.03
CA SER A 238 4.07 -15.60 -0.16
C SER A 238 3.53 -14.29 0.44
N LEU A 239 4.07 -13.14 0.05
CA LEU A 239 3.63 -11.83 0.52
C LEU A 239 2.35 -11.41 -0.19
N GLU A 240 1.44 -10.78 0.57
CA GLU A 240 0.29 -10.12 0.00
C GLU A 240 0.72 -8.79 -0.65
N ALA A 241 0.24 -8.54 -1.87
CA ALA A 241 0.52 -7.30 -2.57
C ALA A 241 -0.06 -6.11 -1.79
N PRO A 242 0.69 -4.99 -1.65
CA PRO A 242 0.14 -3.79 -1.03
C PRO A 242 -1.11 -3.32 -1.79
N MET A 243 -2.15 -2.94 -1.07
CA MET A 243 -3.32 -2.33 -1.68
C MET A 243 -2.93 -1.06 -2.47
N PHE A 244 -3.72 -0.73 -3.49
CA PHE A 244 -3.54 0.46 -4.33
C PHE A 244 -2.28 0.46 -5.20
N VAL A 245 -1.64 -0.71 -5.35
CA VAL A 245 -0.48 -0.92 -6.23
C VAL A 245 -0.88 -1.82 -7.39
N ASP A 246 -0.55 -1.41 -8.62
CA ASP A 246 -0.73 -2.26 -9.80
C ASP A 246 0.33 -3.37 -9.79
N THR A 247 -0.08 -4.62 -9.58
CA THR A 247 0.84 -5.74 -9.38
C THR A 247 0.88 -6.64 -10.60
N VAL A 248 2.06 -6.75 -11.20
CA VAL A 248 2.34 -7.62 -12.34
C VAL A 248 3.11 -8.84 -11.85
N ASN A 249 2.44 -10.00 -11.83
CA ASN A 249 3.06 -11.26 -11.43
C ASN A 249 3.87 -11.85 -12.58
N ILE A 250 5.13 -12.18 -12.31
CA ILE A 250 6.04 -12.83 -13.25
C ILE A 250 6.58 -14.13 -12.66
N ARG A 251 7.20 -14.98 -13.49
CA ARG A 251 7.88 -16.17 -13.00
C ARG A 251 9.39 -16.11 -13.26
N SER A 252 9.80 -15.87 -14.50
CA SER A 252 11.20 -15.94 -14.93
C SER A 252 11.89 -14.58 -15.03
N ALA A 253 13.22 -14.57 -15.16
CA ALA A 253 14.00 -13.38 -15.47
C ALA A 253 13.63 -12.78 -16.84
N ALA A 254 13.24 -13.62 -17.81
CA ALA A 254 12.74 -13.17 -19.10
C ALA A 254 11.39 -12.45 -18.96
N ASP A 255 10.45 -13.03 -18.21
CA ASP A 255 9.14 -12.40 -17.94
C ASP A 255 9.33 -11.04 -17.26
N MET A 256 10.22 -10.97 -16.26
CA MET A 256 10.51 -9.71 -15.58
C MET A 256 11.16 -8.69 -16.52
N TYR A 257 12.04 -9.13 -17.43
CA TYR A 257 12.64 -8.25 -18.43
C TYR A 257 11.55 -7.63 -19.30
N GLU A 258 10.68 -8.44 -19.90
CA GLU A 258 9.63 -7.92 -20.80
C GLU A 258 8.66 -7.01 -20.03
N ALA A 259 8.17 -7.43 -18.86
CA ALA A 259 7.24 -6.63 -18.06
C ALA A 259 7.79 -5.25 -17.66
N VAL A 260 9.09 -5.18 -17.31
CA VAL A 260 9.76 -3.93 -16.97
C VAL A 260 9.98 -3.07 -18.21
N MET A 261 10.49 -3.66 -19.29
CA MET A 261 10.83 -2.91 -20.49
C MET A 261 9.60 -2.35 -21.19
N GLU A 262 8.47 -3.05 -21.19
CA GLU A 262 7.18 -2.57 -21.72
C GLU A 262 6.67 -1.31 -20.99
N ARG A 263 6.93 -1.19 -19.68
CA ARG A 263 6.36 -0.14 -18.83
C ARG A 263 7.32 1.01 -18.57
N ARG A 264 8.62 0.82 -18.82
CA ARG A 264 9.68 1.76 -18.43
C ARG A 264 9.41 3.18 -18.92
N ASP A 265 8.83 3.33 -20.11
CA ASP A 265 8.70 4.61 -20.80
C ASP A 265 7.78 5.61 -20.10
N GLU A 266 6.90 5.13 -19.22
CA GLU A 266 5.95 5.95 -18.46
C GLU A 266 6.40 6.24 -17.02
N GLN A 267 7.51 5.65 -16.56
CA GLN A 267 7.89 5.71 -15.15
C GLN A 267 8.86 6.86 -14.89
N ASP A 268 8.60 7.67 -13.86
CA ASP A 268 9.54 8.66 -13.37
C ASP A 268 10.69 7.99 -12.61
N ILE A 269 10.40 6.94 -11.83
CA ILE A 269 11.37 6.27 -10.95
C ILE A 269 11.27 4.76 -11.15
N ILE A 270 12.40 4.09 -11.37
CA ILE A 270 12.48 2.63 -11.47
C ILE A 270 13.45 2.08 -10.41
N ILE A 271 12.93 1.23 -9.53
CA ILE A 271 13.68 0.64 -8.41
C ILE A 271 13.78 -0.88 -8.59
N LYS A 272 14.96 -1.36 -8.98
CA LYS A 272 15.25 -2.80 -9.18
C LYS A 272 15.68 -3.49 -7.89
N ALA A 273 14.71 -3.79 -7.02
CA ALA A 273 14.92 -4.52 -5.76
C ALA A 273 14.73 -6.05 -5.84
N ALA A 274 14.44 -6.60 -7.03
CA ALA A 274 14.25 -8.04 -7.22
C ALA A 274 15.59 -8.79 -7.26
N ALA A 275 15.58 -10.04 -6.78
CA ALA A 275 16.72 -10.94 -6.91
C ALA A 275 16.59 -11.76 -8.21
N VAL A 276 16.91 -11.13 -9.32
CA VAL A 276 16.87 -11.74 -10.67
C VAL A 276 17.99 -12.77 -10.79
N ALA A 277 17.68 -13.96 -11.34
CA ALA A 277 18.70 -14.96 -11.62
C ALA A 277 19.67 -14.48 -12.72
N ASP A 278 20.97 -14.61 -12.50
CA ASP A 278 22.00 -14.27 -13.51
C ASP A 278 22.08 -15.29 -14.65
N TYR A 279 21.59 -16.51 -14.40
CA TYR A 279 21.62 -17.64 -15.32
C TYR A 279 20.29 -18.39 -15.33
N THR A 280 19.97 -18.98 -16.48
CA THR A 280 18.78 -19.81 -16.71
C THR A 280 19.19 -21.09 -17.45
N PRO A 281 18.48 -22.24 -17.29
CA PRO A 281 18.76 -23.44 -18.07
C PRO A 281 18.77 -23.16 -19.58
N ALA A 282 19.81 -23.64 -20.26
CA ALA A 282 19.96 -23.45 -21.71
C ALA A 282 18.85 -24.17 -22.51
N GLU A 283 18.34 -25.27 -21.96
CA GLU A 283 17.19 -26.01 -22.47
C GLU A 283 16.25 -26.33 -21.31
N VAL A 284 14.95 -26.11 -21.51
CA VAL A 284 13.91 -26.45 -20.55
C VAL A 284 13.20 -27.71 -21.03
N SER A 285 13.22 -28.76 -20.21
CA SER A 285 12.53 -30.02 -20.53
C SER A 285 11.02 -29.87 -20.33
N ASN A 286 10.23 -30.36 -21.27
CA ASN A 286 8.76 -30.44 -21.12
C ASN A 286 8.31 -31.61 -20.23
N GLU A 287 9.21 -32.56 -19.96
CA GLU A 287 8.98 -33.69 -19.08
C GLU A 287 9.90 -33.65 -17.86
N LYS A 288 9.47 -34.24 -16.75
CA LYS A 288 10.31 -34.41 -15.56
C LYS A 288 11.57 -35.18 -15.95
N VAL A 289 12.75 -34.59 -15.73
CA VAL A 289 14.01 -35.25 -16.06
C VAL A 289 14.13 -36.52 -15.22
N LYS A 290 14.14 -37.67 -15.90
CA LYS A 290 14.23 -39.00 -15.27
C LYS A 290 15.56 -39.14 -14.55
N LYS A 291 15.54 -39.82 -13.41
CA LYS A 291 16.74 -40.18 -12.67
C LYS A 291 17.54 -41.17 -13.53
N LYS A 292 18.75 -40.79 -13.92
CA LYS A 292 19.73 -41.68 -14.55
C LYS A 292 20.80 -42.04 -13.49
N ASP A 293 21.51 -43.13 -13.69
CA ASP A 293 22.58 -43.57 -12.76
C ASP A 293 23.84 -42.67 -12.83
N ASP A 294 23.97 -41.86 -13.89
CA ASP A 294 25.05 -40.88 -14.07
C ASP A 294 24.78 -39.51 -13.41
N GLU A 295 25.85 -38.74 -13.24
CA GLU A 295 25.80 -37.35 -12.78
C GLU A 295 24.89 -36.47 -13.66
N MET A 296 23.95 -35.77 -13.04
CA MET A 296 23.09 -34.80 -13.73
C MET A 296 23.83 -33.49 -13.95
N ARG A 297 23.92 -33.06 -15.22
CA ARG A 297 24.47 -31.76 -15.61
C ARG A 297 23.37 -30.90 -16.23
N ILE A 298 23.27 -29.66 -15.79
CA ILE A 298 22.30 -28.68 -16.32
C ILE A 298 23.10 -27.55 -16.97
N PRO A 299 23.16 -27.47 -18.31
CA PRO A 299 23.82 -26.34 -18.97
C PRO A 299 23.03 -25.07 -18.69
N LEU A 300 23.75 -23.98 -18.36
CA LEU A 300 23.15 -22.69 -18.06
C LEU A 300 23.60 -21.64 -19.08
N THR A 301 22.70 -20.73 -19.45
CA THR A 301 22.98 -19.53 -20.24
C THR A 301 22.69 -18.29 -19.43
N ARG A 302 23.30 -17.15 -19.79
CA ARG A 302 23.09 -15.88 -19.09
C ARG A 302 21.71 -15.31 -19.40
N THR A 303 21.08 -14.74 -18.37
CA THR A 303 19.84 -13.97 -18.54
C THR A 303 20.13 -12.58 -19.11
N LYS A 304 19.08 -11.91 -19.60
CA LYS A 304 19.17 -10.50 -20.03
C LYS A 304 19.35 -9.60 -18.79
N ASP A 305 20.34 -8.71 -18.85
CA ASP A 305 20.62 -7.79 -17.76
C ASP A 305 19.66 -6.59 -17.78
N ILE A 306 18.56 -6.70 -17.02
CA ILE A 306 17.48 -5.70 -17.04
C ILE A 306 17.98 -4.30 -16.64
N LEU A 307 18.85 -4.21 -15.63
CA LEU A 307 19.34 -2.92 -15.14
C LEU A 307 20.25 -2.24 -16.17
N LYS A 308 21.08 -3.00 -16.90
CA LYS A 308 21.87 -2.47 -18.02
C LYS A 308 20.98 -2.01 -19.16
N ALA A 309 19.98 -2.82 -19.52
CA ALA A 309 19.04 -2.47 -20.59
C ALA A 309 18.26 -1.19 -20.26
N LEU A 310 17.86 -0.99 -19.00
CA LEU A 310 17.25 0.27 -18.55
C LEU A 310 18.19 1.47 -18.71
N GLY A 311 19.44 1.36 -18.27
CA GLY A 311 20.41 2.46 -18.41
C GLY A 311 20.81 2.76 -19.86
N GLU A 312 20.78 1.77 -20.75
CA GLU A 312 21.00 1.95 -22.20
C GLU A 312 19.79 2.57 -22.92
N ASN A 313 18.58 2.42 -22.36
CA ASN A 313 17.32 2.89 -22.95
C ASN A 313 16.62 3.92 -22.05
N ARG A 314 17.40 4.68 -21.27
CA ARG A 314 16.91 5.66 -20.30
C ARG A 314 16.23 6.84 -20.99
N LYS A 315 15.14 7.33 -20.40
CA LYS A 315 14.52 8.61 -20.80
C LYS A 315 15.01 9.77 -19.93
N ASP A 316 15.00 10.96 -20.51
CA ASP A 316 15.31 12.19 -19.79
C ASP A 316 14.34 12.39 -18.61
N GLY A 317 14.89 12.78 -17.46
CA GLY A 317 14.14 12.97 -16.22
C GLY A 317 13.82 11.69 -15.43
N GLN A 318 14.11 10.51 -15.97
CA GLN A 318 13.86 9.23 -15.31
C GLN A 318 14.96 8.89 -14.31
N PHE A 319 14.62 8.42 -13.11
CA PHE A 319 15.56 8.02 -12.06
C PHE A 319 15.65 6.49 -11.95
N LEU A 320 16.87 5.95 -12.07
CA LEU A 320 17.14 4.51 -12.01
C LEU A 320 17.90 4.14 -10.74
N CYS A 321 17.28 3.30 -9.92
CA CYS A 321 17.84 2.76 -8.69
C CYS A 321 18.03 1.25 -8.79
N GLY A 322 19.26 0.78 -8.64
CA GLY A 322 19.60 -0.66 -8.58
C GLY A 322 19.83 -1.13 -7.15
N PHE A 323 19.68 -2.44 -6.92
CA PHE A 323 20.20 -3.09 -5.71
C PHE A 323 21.47 -3.87 -6.03
N SER A 324 22.39 -3.87 -5.08
CA SER A 324 23.59 -4.68 -5.10
C SER A 324 23.73 -5.44 -3.80
N MET A 325 24.15 -6.69 -3.93
CA MET A 325 24.39 -7.56 -2.80
C MET A 325 25.73 -8.23 -3.03
N GLU A 326 26.72 -7.87 -2.21
CA GLU A 326 28.10 -8.28 -2.39
C GLU A 326 28.62 -8.81 -1.05
N THR A 327 29.34 -9.92 -1.08
CA THR A 327 29.94 -10.53 0.12
C THR A 327 31.36 -10.00 0.37
N GLN A 328 32.00 -9.40 -0.63
CA GLN A 328 33.35 -8.85 -0.57
C GLN A 328 33.42 -7.54 -1.38
N ASN A 329 34.25 -6.59 -0.96
CA ASN A 329 34.50 -5.31 -1.66
C ASN A 329 33.23 -4.58 -2.11
N MET A 330 32.19 -4.58 -1.24
CA MET A 330 30.84 -4.15 -1.57
C MET A 330 30.78 -2.75 -2.18
N LEU A 331 31.50 -1.77 -1.62
CA LEU A 331 31.47 -0.37 -2.09
C LEU A 331 32.11 -0.22 -3.47
N GLU A 332 33.30 -0.81 -3.69
CA GLU A 332 33.99 -0.76 -4.98
C GLU A 332 33.19 -1.46 -6.07
N ASN A 333 32.68 -2.66 -5.80
CA ASN A 333 31.83 -3.41 -6.74
C ASN A 333 30.54 -2.63 -7.06
N SER A 334 29.93 -2.01 -6.05
CA SER A 334 28.72 -1.19 -6.24
C SER A 334 29.01 0.06 -7.09
N ARG A 335 30.12 0.77 -6.86
CA ARG A 335 30.52 1.91 -7.71
C ARG A 335 30.80 1.50 -9.16
N ALA A 336 31.49 0.37 -9.36
CA ALA A 336 31.74 -0.16 -10.69
C ALA A 336 30.41 -0.51 -11.40
N LYS A 337 29.45 -1.10 -10.66
CA LYS A 337 28.13 -1.43 -11.17
C LYS A 337 27.33 -0.16 -11.52
N LEU A 338 27.35 0.87 -10.68
CA LEU A 338 26.68 2.15 -10.92
C LEU A 338 27.06 2.72 -12.30
N LYS A 339 28.38 2.85 -12.55
CA LYS A 339 28.92 3.37 -13.81
C LYS A 339 28.64 2.44 -14.99
N LYS A 340 28.90 1.13 -14.82
CA LYS A 340 28.71 0.14 -15.89
C LYS A 340 27.25 0.01 -16.33
N LYS A 341 26.30 0.26 -15.43
CA LYS A 341 24.86 0.16 -15.69
C LYS A 341 24.25 1.48 -16.12
N ASN A 342 24.97 2.59 -16.04
CA ASN A 342 24.46 3.92 -16.37
C ASN A 342 23.17 4.26 -15.58
N ILE A 343 23.24 4.15 -14.25
CA ILE A 343 22.11 4.41 -13.34
C ILE A 343 22.49 5.43 -12.26
N ASP A 344 21.48 6.03 -11.63
CA ASP A 344 21.67 7.16 -10.71
C ASP A 344 22.08 6.71 -9.30
N MET A 345 21.60 5.54 -8.89
CA MET A 345 21.76 5.08 -7.52
C MET A 345 21.87 3.57 -7.42
N ILE A 346 22.69 3.12 -6.48
CA ILE A 346 22.72 1.73 -6.02
C ILE A 346 22.50 1.68 -4.51
N VAL A 347 21.63 0.76 -4.09
CA VAL A 347 21.48 0.35 -2.69
C VAL A 347 22.33 -0.89 -2.48
N ALA A 348 23.40 -0.76 -1.71
CA ALA A 348 24.33 -1.84 -1.41
C ALA A 348 24.00 -2.48 -0.06
N ASN A 349 23.68 -3.78 -0.05
CA ASN A 349 23.35 -4.53 1.15
C ASN A 349 24.58 -5.30 1.68
N ASN A 350 24.87 -5.20 2.97
CA ASN A 350 25.95 -5.96 3.62
C ASN A 350 25.39 -7.21 4.32
N LEU A 351 25.60 -8.41 3.75
CA LEU A 351 25.13 -9.68 4.36
C LEU A 351 25.97 -10.16 5.56
N LYS A 352 27.12 -9.54 5.85
CA LYS A 352 28.00 -9.98 6.94
C LYS A 352 27.54 -9.52 8.31
N GLU A 353 26.64 -8.55 8.36
CA GLU A 353 26.11 -8.03 9.62
C GLU A 353 24.87 -8.83 10.04
N GLU A 354 24.85 -9.25 11.30
CA GLU A 354 23.74 -10.01 11.86
C GLU A 354 22.46 -9.18 11.80
N GLY A 355 21.41 -9.73 11.21
CA GLY A 355 20.14 -9.03 10.96
C GLY A 355 19.97 -8.48 9.54
N ALA A 356 21.02 -8.41 8.72
CA ALA A 356 20.91 -7.96 7.34
C ALA A 356 20.52 -9.09 6.36
N GLY A 357 19.71 -8.79 5.33
CA GLY A 357 19.49 -9.68 4.19
C GLY A 357 18.04 -10.07 3.86
N PHE A 358 17.88 -11.21 3.17
CA PHE A 358 16.63 -11.55 2.51
C PHE A 358 15.51 -12.01 3.44
N LYS A 359 15.81 -12.75 4.52
CA LYS A 359 14.80 -13.43 5.35
C LYS A 359 14.49 -12.71 6.68
N THR A 360 15.13 -11.58 6.95
CA THR A 360 14.92 -10.77 8.15
C THR A 360 13.97 -9.60 7.86
N ASP A 361 13.45 -8.97 8.90
CA ASP A 361 12.62 -7.74 8.80
C ASP A 361 13.44 -6.45 8.80
N THR A 362 14.73 -6.57 9.09
CA THR A 362 15.69 -5.46 9.12
C THR A 362 16.66 -5.53 7.95
N ASN A 363 17.38 -4.44 7.72
CA ASN A 363 18.45 -4.37 6.73
C ASN A 363 19.51 -3.35 7.14
N VAL A 364 20.73 -3.54 6.65
CA VAL A 364 21.82 -2.55 6.72
C VAL A 364 22.23 -2.28 5.29
N VAL A 365 22.05 -1.03 4.86
CA VAL A 365 22.30 -0.64 3.47
C VAL A 365 23.14 0.62 3.41
N THR A 366 23.92 0.74 2.33
CA THR A 366 24.56 1.99 1.94
C THR A 366 23.92 2.48 0.65
N LEU A 367 23.42 3.71 0.66
CA LEU A 367 22.90 4.38 -0.52
C LEU A 367 24.07 5.04 -1.26
N ILE A 368 24.29 4.68 -2.52
CA ILE A 368 25.48 5.08 -3.29
C ILE A 368 25.03 5.75 -4.58
N THR A 369 25.53 6.96 -4.82
CA THR A 369 25.42 7.68 -6.10
C THR A 369 26.82 7.97 -6.64
N GLU A 370 26.93 8.71 -7.74
CA GLU A 370 28.24 9.16 -8.22
C GLU A 370 28.94 10.09 -7.22
N LYS A 371 28.16 10.94 -6.52
CA LYS A 371 28.67 12.04 -5.69
C LYS A 371 28.64 11.74 -4.19
N GLU A 372 27.71 10.92 -3.73
CA GLU A 372 27.38 10.75 -2.31
C GLU A 372 27.28 9.26 -1.95
N GLU A 373 27.80 8.91 -0.77
CA GLU A 373 27.59 7.63 -0.10
C GLU A 373 26.97 7.91 1.27
N LEU A 374 25.83 7.28 1.55
CA LEU A 374 25.11 7.42 2.81
C LEU A 374 24.89 6.04 3.44
N PRO A 375 25.66 5.67 4.47
CA PRO A 375 25.40 4.46 5.24
C PRO A 375 24.18 4.65 6.13
N LEU A 376 23.27 3.67 6.12
CA LEU A 376 22.13 3.61 7.02
C LEU A 376 22.40 2.58 8.13
N PRO A 377 22.04 2.87 9.40
CA PRO A 377 22.15 1.90 10.49
C PRO A 377 21.19 0.73 10.28
N LEU A 378 21.34 -0.33 11.09
CA LEU A 378 20.36 -1.42 11.15
C LEU A 378 18.98 -0.87 11.50
N MET A 379 18.06 -0.98 10.54
CA MET A 379 16.68 -0.50 10.68
C MET A 379 15.72 -1.47 9.98
N SER A 380 14.43 -1.30 10.20
CA SER A 380 13.40 -2.09 9.52
C SER A 380 13.40 -1.81 8.02
N LYS A 381 12.91 -2.76 7.22
CA LYS A 381 12.77 -2.56 5.76
C LYS A 381 11.80 -1.44 5.40
N ASP A 382 10.82 -1.15 6.24
CA ASP A 382 9.92 -0.02 6.07
C ASP A 382 10.68 1.32 6.26
N GLU A 383 11.55 1.42 7.27
CA GLU A 383 12.40 2.59 7.48
C GLU A 383 13.43 2.77 6.36
N VAL A 384 14.05 1.68 5.88
CA VAL A 384 14.94 1.74 4.70
C VAL A 384 14.18 2.25 3.48
N ALA A 385 12.95 1.79 3.26
CA ALA A 385 12.14 2.23 2.13
C ALA A 385 11.83 3.74 2.20
N ASP A 386 11.50 4.27 3.37
CA ASP A 386 11.28 5.69 3.60
C ASP A 386 12.56 6.50 3.29
N HIS A 387 13.70 6.14 3.91
CA HIS A 387 14.98 6.82 3.70
C HIS A 387 15.46 6.77 2.26
N LEU A 388 15.27 5.63 1.59
CA LEU A 388 15.61 5.46 0.18
C LEU A 388 14.81 6.44 -0.68
N LEU A 389 13.49 6.53 -0.48
CA LEU A 389 12.63 7.41 -1.28
C LEU A 389 12.92 8.90 -1.00
N ASP A 390 13.22 9.27 0.26
CA ASP A 390 13.67 10.63 0.60
C ASP A 390 14.95 10.99 -0.14
N PHE A 391 15.90 10.05 -0.16
CA PHE A 391 17.17 10.22 -0.83
C PHE A 391 17.00 10.34 -2.35
N ILE A 392 16.14 9.52 -2.97
CA ILE A 392 15.81 9.65 -4.40
C ILE A 392 15.25 11.04 -4.71
N LEU A 393 14.26 11.51 -3.94
CA LEU A 393 13.68 12.84 -4.16
C LEU A 393 14.69 13.97 -4.03
N LYS A 394 15.61 13.88 -3.05
CA LYS A 394 16.71 14.85 -2.90
C LYS A 394 17.62 14.90 -4.14
N GLN A 395 17.87 13.77 -4.80
CA GLN A 395 18.71 13.71 -6.01
C GLN A 395 17.98 14.17 -7.29
N MET A 396 16.65 14.15 -7.29
CA MET A 396 15.81 14.61 -8.41
C MET A 396 15.45 16.10 -8.35
N ALA A 397 15.61 16.73 -7.18
CA ALA A 397 15.44 18.16 -6.96
C ALA A 397 16.69 18.93 -7.43
#